data_AF-A0A7X7QJE0-F1
#
_entry.id   AF-A0A7X7QJE0-F1
#
_cell.length_a   1.000
_cell.length_b   1.000
_cell.length_c   1.000
_cell.angle_alpha   90.00
_cell.angle_beta   90.00
_cell.angle_gamma   90.00
#
_symmetry.space_group_name_H-M   'P 1'
#
loop_
_entity.id
_entity.type
_entity.pdbx_description
1 polymer ?
#
loop_
_entity_poly.entity_id
_entity_poly.type
_entity_poly.pdbx_seq_one_letter_code
_entity_poly.pdbx_strand_id
1 'polypeptide(L)' 'MFEKLLKRIAVALNDAGLPYMIFGGQAVLLYGEPRLTRDIDISLGVDTSRSPAL' A
#
# COMPACT_ATOMS: atom_id res chain seq x y z
N MET A 1 -6.30 -13.02 -6.81
CA MET A 1 -5.01 -12.56 -7.37
C MET A 1 -4.43 -11.40 -6.55
N PHE A 2 -5.15 -10.30 -6.39
CA PHE A 2 -4.72 -9.13 -5.59
C PHE A 2 -4.41 -9.46 -4.13
N GLU A 3 -5.21 -10.29 -3.47
CA GLU A 3 -4.95 -10.71 -2.08
C GLU A 3 -3.56 -11.32 -1.86
N LYS A 4 -3.10 -12.18 -2.78
CA LYS A 4 -1.76 -12.78 -2.69
C LYS A 4 -0.66 -11.72 -2.87
N LEU A 5 -0.87 -10.73 -3.73
CA LEU A 5 0.04 -9.62 -3.92
C LEU A 5 0.06 -8.70 -2.69
N LEU A 6 -1.11 -8.31 -2.18
CA LEU A 6 -1.25 -7.51 -0.96
C LEU A 6 -0.60 -8.19 0.24
N LYS A 7 -0.76 -9.52 0.39
CA LYS A 7 -0.09 -10.30 1.45
C LYS A 7 1.43 -10.26 1.32
N ARG A 8 1.97 -10.39 0.10
CA ARG A 8 3.42 -10.30 -0.14
C ARG A 8 3.96 -8.90 0.16
N ILE A 9 3.23 -7.85 -0.23
CA ILE A 9 3.59 -6.46 0.08
C ILE A 9 3.58 -6.23 1.59
N ALA A 10 2.52 -6.66 2.28
CA ALA A 10 2.38 -6.53 3.73
C ALA A 10 3.54 -7.20 4.48
N VAL A 11 3.89 -8.43 4.12
CA VAL A 11 5.04 -9.14 4.72
C VAL A 11 6.33 -8.35 4.49
N ALA A 12 6.60 -7.91 3.26
CA ALA A 12 7.84 -7.19 2.95
C ALA A 12 7.96 -5.85 3.70
N LEU A 13 6.86 -5.10 3.84
CA LEU A 13 6.86 -3.83 4.57
C LEU A 13 6.99 -4.03 6.09
N ASN A 14 6.36 -5.07 6.64
CA ASN A 14 6.51 -5.45 8.05
C ASN A 14 7.94 -5.89 8.37
N ASP A 15 8.55 -6.72 7.51
CA ASP A 15 9.94 -7.17 7.67
C ASP A 15 10.93 -6.00 7.59
N ALA A 16 10.61 -4.98 6.80
CA ALA A 16 11.37 -3.73 6.73
C ALA A 16 11.10 -2.76 7.89
N GLY A 17 10.16 -3.07 8.79
CA GLY A 17 9.77 -2.19 9.91
C GLY A 17 9.15 -0.87 9.45
N LEU A 18 8.61 -0.80 8.23
CA LEU A 18 8.03 0.40 7.65
C LEU A 18 6.55 0.49 8.04
N PRO A 19 6.12 1.49 8.83
CA PRO A 19 4.69 1.77 8.97
C PRO A 19 4.08 2.05 7.60
N TYR A 20 2.89 1.50 7.32
CA TYR A 20 2.22 1.74 6.04
C TYR A 20 0.71 1.73 6.19
N MET A 21 0.04 2.32 5.19
CA MET A 21 -1.40 2.26 5.01
C MET A 21 -1.70 2.00 3.54
N ILE A 22 -2.56 1.00 3.27
CA ILE A 22 -3.07 0.73 1.92
C ILE A 22 -4.39 1.49 1.78
N PHE A 23 -4.57 2.22 0.68
CA PHE A 23 -5.77 3.02 0.41
C PHE A 23 -6.16 2.95 -1.08
N GLY A 24 -7.11 3.78 -1.53
CA GLY A 24 -7.54 3.81 -2.93
C GLY A 24 -8.57 2.73 -3.31
N GLY A 25 -8.74 2.48 -4.61
CA GLY A 25 -9.79 1.61 -5.16
C GLY A 25 -9.75 0.15 -4.68
N GLN A 26 -8.57 -0.32 -4.25
CA GLN A 26 -8.39 -1.66 -3.69
C GLN A 26 -8.84 -1.77 -2.21
N ALA A 27 -8.95 -0.65 -1.49
CA ALA A 27 -9.58 -0.61 -0.16
C ALA A 27 -11.12 -0.62 -0.25
N VAL A 28 -11.68 -0.24 -1.41
CA VAL A 28 -13.12 -0.22 -1.69
C VAL A 28 -13.67 -1.62 -2.00
N LEU A 29 -12.82 -2.60 -2.33
CA LEU A 29 -13.24 -4.00 -2.55
C LEU A 29 -13.87 -4.66 -1.31
N LEU A 30 -13.70 -4.07 -0.12
CA LEU A 30 -14.41 -4.49 1.10
C LEU A 30 -15.80 -3.86 1.28
N TYR A 31 -16.14 -2.76 0.59
CA TYR A 31 -17.34 -1.94 0.89
C TYR A 31 -18.15 -1.42 -0.33
N GLY A 32 -17.84 -1.77 -1.59
CA GLY A 32 -18.63 -1.31 -2.76
C GLY A 32 -18.38 -2.01 -4.11
N GLU A 33 -19.13 -1.60 -5.14
CA GLU A 33 -19.10 -2.12 -6.53
C GLU A 33 -17.70 -2.04 -7.19
N PRO A 34 -17.28 -3.03 -7.99
CA PRO A 34 -15.93 -3.08 -8.56
C PRO A 34 -15.62 -1.88 -9.45
N ARG A 35 -14.61 -1.08 -9.08
CA ARG A 35 -13.94 -0.14 -9.99
C ARG A 35 -12.66 -0.77 -10.50
N LEU A 36 -12.54 -0.93 -11.82
CA LEU A 36 -11.35 -1.48 -12.46
C LEU A 36 -10.20 -0.46 -12.38
N THR A 37 -9.43 -0.54 -11.30
CA THR A 37 -8.14 0.15 -11.15
C THR A 37 -7.05 -0.92 -11.17
N ARG A 38 -5.98 -0.70 -11.94
CA ARG A 38 -4.88 -1.67 -12.14
C ARG A 38 -3.68 -1.39 -11.24
N ASP A 39 -3.84 -0.48 -10.29
CA ASP A 39 -2.83 0.01 -9.35
C ASP A 39 -3.22 -0.30 -7.89
N ILE A 40 -2.27 -0.06 -6.98
CA ILE A 40 -2.42 -0.18 -5.53
C ILE A 40 -1.78 1.07 -4.92
N ASP A 41 -2.57 1.85 -4.19
CA ASP A 41 -2.07 3.04 -3.49
C ASP A 41 -1.61 2.68 -2.07
N ILE A 42 -0.38 3.06 -1.72
CA ILE A 42 0.23 2.78 -0.42
C ILE A 42 0.96 4.03 0.07
N SER A 43 0.66 4.47 1.28
CA SER A 43 1.44 5.48 2.00
C SER A 43 2.41 4.78 2.94
N LEU A 44 3.66 5.25 2.99
CA LEU A 44 4.70 4.73 3.85
C LEU A 44 5.10 5.78 4.88
N GLY A 45 5.20 5.38 6.15
CA GLY A 45 5.85 6.15 7.19
C GLY A 45 7.36 6.00 7.06
N VAL A 46 8.02 7.01 6.50
CA VAL A 46 9.48 7.06 6.36
C VAL A 46 10.00 8.36 6.95
N ASP A 47 11.18 8.32 7.56
CA ASP A 47 11.88 9.55 7.95
C ASP A 47 12.41 10.25 6.69
N THR A 48 11.84 11.40 6.38
CA THR A 48 12.22 12.22 5.22
C THR A 48 13.29 13.25 5.54
N SER A 49 13.76 13.33 6.80
CA SER A 49 14.77 14.31 7.23
C SER A 49 16.11 14.18 6.49
N ARG A 50 16.36 13.03 5.86
CA ARG A 50 17.56 12.75 5.05
C ARG A 50 17.33 12.82 3.54
N SER A 51 16.11 13.08 3.08
CA SER A 51 15.84 13.19 1.64
C SER A 51 16.28 14.56 1.15
N PRO A 52 17.24 14.67 0.21
CA PRO A 52 17.45 15.93 -0.47
C PRO A 52 16.14 16.29 -1.17
N ALA A 53 15.68 17.53 -0.98
CA ALA A 53 14.48 18.04 -1.61
C ALA A 53 14.48 17.68 -3.10
N LEU A 54 13.42 17.00 -3.54
CA LEU A 54 13.12 16.75 -4.95
C LEU A 54 12.79 18.07 -5.65
#